data_AF-A0A8H3WNE6-F1
#
_entry.id   AF-A0A8H3WNE6-F1
#
_cell.length_a   1.000
_cell.length_b   1.000
_cell.length_c   1.000
_cell.angle_alpha   90.00
_cell.angle_beta   90.00
_cell.angle_gamma   90.00
#
_symmetry.space_group_name_H-M   'P 1'
#
loop_
_entity.id
_entity.type
_entity.pdbx_description
1 polymer ?
#
loop_
_entity_poly.entity_id
_entity_poly.type
_entity_poly.pdbx_seq_one_letter_code
_entity_poly.pdbx_strand_id
1 'polypeptide(L)'
;MRSFSGIPENFVDKIVAASFPEIACINYAHMDKGSCLLAAQVMLLFFVIDETTDTGDEEEVRRQCLIVKDASSFSGAVHNKPKYLGHLSSMELMAKDVAERYLEIGTTESWQLFRDLFDDYLDGVVEEAGLRRRLPALPSRNEYMAVRRKTIGMYPSIAFLLIKCEVRREVWEEPTIQSLMNLCFRIIINQNDMYSFDKEQAKSEDSHNGVRIMMNEFDIGVQEAMDRLGAETRELVSHFVDLSENLATTDRMKDYEQQKLLLEGCIAWIIGMDVWSLHVTARYHGQGGFNKYRAYTPRPKRLED
;
A
#
# COMPACT_ATOMS: atom_id res chain seq x y z
N MET A 1 -4.14 21.49 -9.59
CA MET A 1 -4.43 20.59 -8.46
C MET A 1 -5.67 21.15 -7.77
N ARG A 2 -6.78 20.40 -7.69
CA ARG A 2 -7.97 20.86 -6.94
C ARG A 2 -7.61 20.84 -5.45
N SER A 3 -7.96 21.88 -4.68
CA SER A 3 -7.83 21.87 -3.22
C SER A 3 -9.01 21.10 -2.62
N PHE A 4 -8.75 20.07 -1.84
CA PHE A 4 -9.80 19.34 -1.13
C PHE A 4 -10.07 20.00 0.22
N SER A 5 -11.21 20.69 0.34
CA SER A 5 -11.69 21.22 1.63
C SER A 5 -11.94 20.05 2.59
N GLY A 6 -11.31 20.06 3.77
CA GLY A 6 -11.52 19.04 4.81
C GLY A 6 -10.28 18.21 5.15
N ILE A 7 -9.17 18.34 4.41
CA ILE A 7 -7.89 17.79 4.86
C ILE A 7 -7.33 18.75 5.91
N PRO A 8 -7.14 18.32 7.17
CA PRO A 8 -6.62 19.22 8.18
C PRO A 8 -5.17 19.62 7.84
N GLU A 9 -4.82 20.88 8.11
CA GLU A 9 -3.55 21.50 7.67
C GLU A 9 -2.32 20.71 8.18
N ASN A 10 -2.40 20.18 9.39
CA ASN A 10 -1.40 19.30 9.97
C ASN A 10 -1.15 18.01 9.15
N PHE A 11 -2.14 17.51 8.42
CA PHE A 11 -1.98 16.37 7.53
C PHE A 11 -1.34 16.78 6.20
N VAL A 12 -1.65 17.97 5.68
CA VAL A 12 -0.95 18.54 4.51
C VAL A 12 0.54 18.70 4.80
N ASP A 13 0.89 19.20 5.99
CA ASP A 13 2.28 19.31 6.43
C ASP A 13 2.98 17.95 6.50
N LYS A 14 2.28 16.92 7.00
CA LYS A 14 2.79 15.53 7.02
C LYS A 14 3.03 15.00 5.61
N ILE A 15 2.09 15.21 4.68
CA ILE A 15 2.21 14.78 3.28
C ILE A 15 3.47 15.38 2.66
N VAL A 16 3.67 16.70 2.82
CA VAL A 16 4.83 17.41 2.27
C VAL A 16 6.12 16.94 2.93
N ALA A 17 6.15 16.84 4.25
CA ALA A 17 7.34 16.45 4.98
C ALA A 17 7.78 15.01 4.68
N ALA A 18 6.82 14.12 4.39
CA ALA A 18 7.07 12.72 4.16
C ALA A 18 7.15 12.32 2.68
N SER A 19 7.07 13.28 1.75
CA SER A 19 7.22 13.03 0.30
C SER A 19 6.31 11.90 -0.19
N PHE A 20 5.03 11.91 0.22
CA PHE A 20 4.10 10.82 -0.11
C PHE A 20 3.89 10.63 -1.62
N PRO A 21 3.65 11.70 -2.43
CA PRO A 21 3.49 11.55 -3.88
C PRO A 21 4.72 10.98 -4.59
N GLU A 22 5.91 11.17 -4.05
CA GLU A 22 7.19 10.85 -4.67
C GLU A 22 7.41 9.34 -4.84
N ILE A 23 6.78 8.50 -4.03
CA ILE A 23 6.82 7.03 -4.25
C ILE A 23 6.19 6.67 -5.60
N ALA A 24 5.11 7.36 -5.99
CA ALA A 24 4.52 7.17 -7.30
C ALA A 24 5.45 7.70 -8.40
N CYS A 25 6.07 8.86 -8.18
CA CYS A 25 7.02 9.41 -9.16
C CYS A 25 8.21 8.47 -9.41
N ILE A 26 8.62 7.67 -8.42
CA ILE A 26 9.66 6.64 -8.57
C ILE A 26 9.11 5.43 -9.34
N ASN A 27 7.98 4.87 -8.91
CA ASN A 27 7.45 3.61 -9.43
C ASN A 27 6.84 3.73 -10.83
N TYR A 28 6.31 4.91 -11.19
CA TYR A 28 5.59 5.16 -12.44
C TYR A 28 6.33 6.15 -13.35
N ALA A 29 7.63 6.37 -13.13
CA ALA A 29 8.45 7.35 -13.87
C ALA A 29 8.46 7.15 -15.39
N HIS A 30 8.24 5.91 -15.84
CA HIS A 30 8.23 5.52 -17.25
C HIS A 30 6.90 5.83 -17.96
N MET A 31 5.83 6.13 -17.21
CA MET A 31 4.52 6.45 -17.77
C MET A 31 4.46 7.90 -18.27
N ASP A 32 3.44 8.23 -19.06
CA ASP A 32 3.18 9.61 -19.43
C ASP A 32 2.87 10.48 -18.21
N LYS A 33 3.10 11.80 -18.34
CA LYS A 33 2.92 12.78 -17.26
C LYS A 33 1.52 12.72 -16.64
N GLY A 34 0.48 12.49 -17.44
CA GLY A 34 -0.90 12.43 -16.95
C GLY A 34 -1.12 11.20 -16.06
N SER A 35 -0.69 10.03 -16.52
CA SER A 35 -0.76 8.79 -15.75
C SER A 35 0.08 8.83 -14.48
N CYS A 36 1.31 9.36 -14.52
CA CYS A 36 2.17 9.47 -13.34
C CYS A 36 1.57 10.41 -12.27
N LEU A 37 1.00 11.55 -12.69
CA LEU A 37 0.30 12.46 -11.77
C LEU A 37 -0.93 11.81 -11.14
N LEU A 38 -1.70 11.03 -11.89
CA LEU A 38 -2.84 10.31 -11.34
C LEU A 38 -2.38 9.21 -10.36
N ALA A 39 -1.30 8.47 -10.67
CA ALA A 39 -0.72 7.50 -9.73
C ALA A 39 -0.31 8.15 -8.41
N ALA A 40 0.27 9.35 -8.46
CA ALA A 40 0.60 10.14 -7.26
C ALA A 40 -0.64 10.54 -6.45
N GLN A 41 -1.75 10.89 -7.12
CA GLN A 41 -3.03 11.16 -6.44
C GLN A 41 -3.63 9.89 -5.80
N VAL A 42 -3.53 8.75 -6.49
CA VAL A 42 -3.94 7.44 -5.96
C VAL A 42 -3.10 7.10 -4.71
N MET A 43 -1.78 7.26 -4.75
CA MET A 43 -0.91 7.05 -3.59
C MET A 43 -1.27 7.97 -2.42
N LEU A 44 -1.59 9.23 -2.72
CA LEU A 44 -2.04 10.15 -1.68
C LEU A 44 -3.35 9.66 -1.01
N LEU A 45 -4.28 9.10 -1.80
CA LEU A 45 -5.51 8.51 -1.26
C LEU A 45 -5.22 7.32 -0.34
N PHE A 46 -4.29 6.42 -0.70
CA PHE A 46 -3.84 5.34 0.20
C PHE A 46 -3.35 5.89 1.55
N PHE A 47 -2.48 6.90 1.55
CA PHE A 47 -1.97 7.48 2.80
C PHE A 47 -3.04 8.22 3.62
N VAL A 48 -4.04 8.83 2.98
CA VAL A 48 -5.16 9.45 3.69
C VAL A 48 -6.01 8.38 4.36
N ILE A 49 -6.28 7.27 3.68
CA ILE A 49 -7.03 6.13 4.23
C ILE A 49 -6.27 5.54 5.43
N ASP A 50 -4.98 5.25 5.27
CA ASP A 50 -4.07 4.75 6.32
C ASP A 50 -4.16 5.63 7.58
N GLU A 51 -3.83 6.92 7.48
CA GLU A 51 -3.82 7.83 8.64
C GLU A 51 -5.21 8.02 9.27
N THR A 52 -6.29 7.98 8.47
CA THR A 52 -7.65 8.18 8.99
C THR A 52 -8.19 6.93 9.68
N THR A 53 -7.72 5.74 9.27
CA THR A 53 -8.23 4.46 9.76
C THR A 53 -7.36 3.82 10.84
N ASP A 54 -6.11 4.24 11.02
CA ASP A 54 -5.13 3.68 11.98
C ASP A 54 -5.65 3.60 13.43
N THR A 55 -6.33 4.64 13.91
CA THR A 55 -6.90 4.67 15.27
C THR A 55 -8.39 4.31 15.29
N GLY A 56 -8.92 3.94 14.13
CA GLY A 56 -10.32 3.67 13.92
C GLY A 56 -10.75 2.31 14.47
N ASP A 57 -11.95 2.36 15.02
CA ASP A 57 -12.85 1.29 15.39
C ASP A 57 -13.32 0.52 14.12
N GLU A 58 -13.51 -0.81 14.17
CA GLU A 58 -13.91 -1.60 12.98
C GLU A 58 -15.19 -1.08 12.29
N GLU A 59 -16.21 -0.68 13.05
CA GLU A 59 -17.47 -0.18 12.50
C GLU A 59 -17.26 1.19 11.83
N GLU A 60 -16.50 2.07 12.47
CA GLU A 60 -16.13 3.37 11.92
C GLU A 60 -15.27 3.23 10.65
N VAL A 61 -14.25 2.38 10.66
CA VAL A 61 -13.40 2.10 9.50
C VAL A 61 -14.23 1.48 8.37
N ARG A 62 -15.14 0.54 8.67
CA ARG A 62 -16.06 -0.03 7.68
C ARG A 62 -16.92 1.05 7.03
N ARG A 63 -17.46 1.97 7.83
CA ARG A 63 -18.26 3.08 7.33
C ARG A 63 -17.43 4.03 6.45
N GLN A 64 -16.18 4.32 6.82
CA GLN A 64 -15.26 5.13 6.02
C GLN A 64 -14.91 4.46 4.69
N CYS A 65 -14.55 3.17 4.70
CA CYS A 65 -14.28 2.39 3.49
C CYS A 65 -15.48 2.34 2.55
N LEU A 66 -16.70 2.14 3.08
CA LEU A 66 -17.93 2.15 2.27
C LEU A 66 -18.16 3.49 1.56
N ILE A 67 -17.82 4.61 2.20
CA ILE A 67 -17.91 5.93 1.56
C ILE A 67 -16.95 6.06 0.37
N VAL A 68 -15.73 5.54 0.52
CA VAL A 68 -14.74 5.51 -0.57
C VAL A 68 -15.23 4.63 -1.73
N LYS A 69 -15.74 3.42 -1.44
CA LYS A 69 -16.32 2.52 -2.47
C LYS A 69 -17.50 3.17 -3.20
N ASP A 70 -18.39 3.81 -2.46
CA ASP A 70 -19.56 4.52 -2.99
C ASP A 70 -19.15 5.69 -3.91
N ALA A 71 -18.16 6.48 -3.49
CA ALA A 71 -17.64 7.61 -4.26
C ALA A 71 -16.97 7.15 -5.57
N SER A 72 -16.13 6.11 -5.50
CA SER A 72 -15.45 5.55 -6.68
C SER A 72 -16.42 4.90 -7.66
N SER A 73 -17.52 4.32 -7.18
CA SER A 73 -18.54 3.69 -8.04
C SER A 73 -19.58 4.68 -8.60
N PHE A 74 -19.58 5.94 -8.13
CA PHE A 74 -20.64 6.91 -8.41
C PHE A 74 -22.05 6.39 -8.09
N SER A 75 -22.18 5.42 -7.18
CA SER A 75 -23.44 4.72 -6.92
C SER A 75 -24.41 5.55 -6.07
N GLY A 76 -23.89 6.34 -5.12
CA GLY A 76 -24.71 7.15 -4.21
C GLY A 76 -25.58 6.32 -3.26
N ALA A 77 -25.26 5.05 -3.07
CA ALA A 77 -25.94 4.10 -2.19
C ALA A 77 -25.74 4.43 -0.69
N VAL A 78 -24.67 5.13 -0.33
CA VAL A 78 -24.44 5.57 1.05
C VAL A 78 -25.13 6.92 1.31
N HIS A 79 -26.29 6.90 1.96
CA HIS A 79 -27.12 8.10 2.17
C HIS A 79 -26.80 8.90 3.44
N ASN A 80 -26.24 8.27 4.48
CA ASN A 80 -25.96 8.89 5.80
C ASN A 80 -24.45 9.16 6.00
N LYS A 81 -23.83 9.86 5.05
CA LYS A 81 -22.41 10.22 5.14
C LYS A 81 -22.20 11.29 6.22
N PRO A 82 -21.17 11.19 7.10
CA PRO A 82 -20.82 12.28 7.98
C PRO A 82 -20.42 13.47 7.14
N LYS A 83 -21.17 14.57 7.29
CA LYS A 83 -20.82 15.84 6.68
C LYS A 83 -19.92 16.58 7.65
N TYR A 84 -18.63 16.67 7.36
CA TYR A 84 -17.75 17.54 8.12
C TYR A 84 -18.01 18.97 7.65
N LEU A 85 -18.53 19.82 8.55
CA LEU A 85 -18.82 21.24 8.27
C LEU A 85 -19.69 21.47 7.01
N GLY A 86 -20.60 20.55 6.70
CA GLY A 86 -21.47 20.64 5.52
C GLY A 86 -20.86 20.15 4.19
N HIS A 87 -19.66 19.58 4.22
CA HIS A 87 -18.94 19.06 3.04
C HIS A 87 -18.67 17.54 3.16
N LEU A 88 -18.41 16.90 2.00
CA LEU A 88 -18.01 15.49 1.89
C LEU A 88 -16.68 15.25 2.65
N SER A 89 -16.42 14.03 3.10
CA SER A 89 -15.12 13.72 3.72
C SER A 89 -13.99 13.85 2.70
N SER A 90 -12.77 14.13 3.16
CA SER A 90 -11.60 14.25 2.27
C SER A 90 -11.38 12.99 1.44
N MET A 91 -11.56 11.81 2.06
CA MET A 91 -11.47 10.52 1.37
C MET A 91 -12.54 10.39 0.27
N GLU A 92 -13.76 10.85 0.52
CA GLU A 92 -14.85 10.82 -0.46
C GLU A 92 -14.54 11.70 -1.68
N LEU A 93 -14.07 12.93 -1.45
CA LEU A 93 -13.73 13.86 -2.52
C LEU A 93 -12.55 13.36 -3.36
N MET A 94 -11.53 12.83 -2.70
CA MET A 94 -10.35 12.29 -3.37
C MET A 94 -10.68 11.04 -4.16
N ALA A 95 -11.46 10.12 -3.60
CA ALA A 95 -11.92 8.90 -4.29
C ALA A 95 -12.70 9.25 -5.56
N LYS A 96 -13.62 10.22 -5.46
CA LYS A 96 -14.38 10.71 -6.62
C LYS A 96 -13.47 11.34 -7.68
N ASP A 97 -12.54 12.22 -7.30
CA ASP A 97 -11.62 12.87 -8.25
C ASP A 97 -10.67 11.85 -8.92
N VAL A 98 -10.20 10.84 -8.18
CA VAL A 98 -9.41 9.73 -8.72
C VAL A 98 -10.24 8.94 -9.74
N ALA A 99 -11.48 8.58 -9.41
CA ALA A 99 -12.36 7.82 -10.32
C ALA A 99 -12.68 8.61 -11.60
N GLU A 100 -13.02 9.90 -11.49
CA GLU A 100 -13.27 10.78 -12.64
C GLU A 100 -12.04 10.82 -13.56
N ARG A 101 -10.86 11.09 -13.01
CA ARG A 101 -9.61 11.19 -13.80
C ARG A 101 -9.17 9.86 -14.39
N TYR A 102 -9.37 8.76 -13.66
CA TYR A 102 -9.04 7.43 -14.18
C TYR A 102 -9.89 7.15 -15.42
N LEU A 103 -11.20 7.41 -15.36
CA LEU A 103 -12.11 7.21 -16.50
C LEU A 103 -11.83 8.15 -17.68
N GLU A 104 -11.21 9.31 -17.46
CA GLU A 104 -10.81 10.22 -18.53
C GLU A 104 -9.61 9.69 -19.35
N ILE A 105 -8.69 8.97 -18.71
CA ILE A 105 -7.41 8.60 -19.34
C ILE A 105 -7.20 7.09 -19.49
N GLY A 106 -7.94 6.29 -18.74
CA GLY A 106 -7.82 4.84 -18.68
C GLY A 106 -8.88 4.11 -19.50
N THR A 107 -8.70 2.81 -19.66
CA THR A 107 -9.71 1.93 -20.26
C THR A 107 -10.76 1.51 -19.21
N THR A 108 -11.96 1.14 -19.67
CA THR A 108 -13.02 0.61 -18.80
C THR A 108 -12.57 -0.66 -18.09
N GLU A 109 -11.85 -1.53 -18.79
CA GLU A 109 -11.37 -2.82 -18.30
C GLU A 109 -10.29 -2.64 -17.22
N SER A 110 -9.33 -1.73 -17.42
CA SER A 110 -8.32 -1.45 -16.40
C SER A 110 -8.93 -0.77 -15.17
N TRP A 111 -9.92 0.11 -15.35
CA TRP A 111 -10.66 0.70 -14.24
C TRP A 111 -11.39 -0.35 -13.42
N GLN A 112 -12.07 -1.29 -14.09
CA GLN A 112 -12.75 -2.40 -13.42
C GLN A 112 -11.76 -3.23 -12.60
N LEU A 113 -10.62 -3.62 -13.18
CA LEU A 113 -9.59 -4.38 -12.46
C LEU A 113 -9.03 -3.59 -11.27
N PHE A 114 -8.64 -2.32 -11.48
CA PHE A 114 -8.13 -1.46 -10.42
C PHE A 114 -9.14 -1.33 -9.27
N ARG A 115 -10.41 -1.07 -9.59
CA ARG A 115 -11.46 -0.90 -8.59
C ARG A 115 -11.70 -2.17 -7.79
N ASP A 116 -11.78 -3.34 -8.44
CA ASP A 116 -12.00 -4.60 -7.74
C ASP A 116 -10.86 -4.87 -6.73
N LEU A 117 -9.61 -4.61 -7.13
CA LEU A 117 -8.44 -4.75 -6.25
C LEU A 117 -8.35 -3.67 -5.16
N PHE A 118 -8.84 -2.47 -5.45
CA PHE A 118 -8.91 -1.38 -4.47
C PHE A 118 -10.00 -1.66 -3.43
N ASP A 119 -11.12 -2.28 -3.84
CA ASP A 119 -12.17 -2.74 -2.93
C ASP A 119 -11.67 -3.86 -2.00
N ASP A 120 -10.87 -4.80 -2.52
CA ASP A 120 -10.19 -5.82 -1.72
C ASP A 120 -9.21 -5.21 -0.70
N TYR A 121 -8.47 -4.16 -1.09
CA TYR A 121 -7.63 -3.39 -0.17
C TYR A 121 -8.46 -2.77 0.96
N LEU A 122 -9.56 -2.09 0.63
CA LEU A 122 -10.45 -1.45 1.60
C LEU A 122 -11.08 -2.46 2.56
N ASP A 123 -11.45 -3.65 2.08
CA ASP A 123 -11.94 -4.73 2.95
C ASP A 123 -10.85 -5.25 3.87
N GLY A 124 -9.61 -5.33 3.39
CA GLY A 124 -8.43 -5.61 4.22
C GLY A 124 -8.24 -4.60 5.34
N VAL A 125 -8.41 -3.29 5.07
CA VAL A 125 -8.29 -2.23 6.09
C VAL A 125 -9.33 -2.40 7.20
N VAL A 126 -10.54 -2.84 6.85
CA VAL A 126 -11.59 -3.16 7.82
C VAL A 126 -11.24 -4.41 8.63
N GLU A 127 -10.76 -5.47 7.97
CA GLU A 127 -10.31 -6.71 8.63
C GLU A 127 -9.17 -6.42 9.63
N GLU A 128 -8.23 -5.56 9.27
CA GLU A 128 -7.13 -5.12 10.13
C GLU A 128 -7.65 -4.39 11.38
N ALA A 129 -8.57 -3.45 11.23
CA ALA A 129 -9.18 -2.75 12.36
C ALA A 129 -9.89 -3.72 13.33
N GLY A 130 -10.53 -4.76 12.80
CA GLY A 130 -11.11 -5.84 13.60
C GLY A 130 -10.06 -6.68 14.34
N LEU A 131 -8.91 -6.97 13.70
CA LEU A 131 -7.80 -7.68 14.33
C LEU A 131 -7.17 -6.87 15.47
N ARG A 132 -6.98 -5.55 15.31
CA ARG A 132 -6.43 -4.67 16.36
C ARG A 132 -7.24 -4.71 17.66
N ARG A 133 -8.54 -5.03 17.60
CA ARG A 133 -9.42 -5.16 18.77
C ARG A 133 -9.32 -6.48 19.51
N ARG A 134 -8.67 -7.50 18.93
CA ARG A 134 -8.50 -8.83 19.56
C ARG A 134 -7.37 -8.87 20.60
N LEU A 135 -6.81 -7.71 20.95
CA LEU A 135 -5.84 -7.57 22.03
C LEU A 135 -6.36 -8.22 23.33
N PRO A 136 -5.48 -8.90 24.10
CA PRO A 136 -4.02 -8.86 24.00
C PRO A 136 -3.40 -9.87 23.02
N ALA A 137 -4.18 -10.69 22.31
CA ALA A 137 -3.63 -11.71 21.42
C ALA A 137 -3.23 -11.10 20.06
N LEU A 138 -1.95 -11.24 19.69
CA LEU A 138 -1.48 -10.95 18.34
C LEU A 138 -2.01 -12.02 17.35
N PRO A 139 -2.26 -11.65 16.08
CA PRO A 139 -2.64 -12.64 15.08
C PRO A 139 -1.50 -13.63 14.85
N SER A 140 -1.84 -14.86 14.44
CA SER A 140 -0.84 -15.78 13.90
C SER A 140 -0.20 -15.20 12.64
N ARG A 141 1.00 -15.68 12.28
CA ARG A 141 1.68 -15.26 11.05
C ARG A 141 0.85 -15.46 9.79
N ASN A 142 0.03 -16.50 9.75
CA ASN A 142 -0.88 -16.77 8.63
C ASN A 142 -2.05 -15.76 8.57
N GLU A 143 -2.68 -15.46 9.71
CA GLU A 143 -3.73 -14.44 9.77
C GLU A 143 -3.19 -13.06 9.42
N TYR A 144 -2.01 -12.72 9.97
CA TYR A 144 -1.27 -11.51 9.64
C TYR A 144 -1.08 -11.38 8.12
N MET A 145 -0.46 -12.38 7.49
CA MET A 145 -0.15 -12.33 6.06
C MET A 145 -1.41 -12.31 5.18
N ALA A 146 -2.49 -12.98 5.60
CA ALA A 146 -3.76 -13.02 4.86
C ALA A 146 -4.45 -11.65 4.77
N VAL A 147 -4.31 -10.83 5.81
CA VAL A 147 -4.80 -9.44 5.85
C VAL A 147 -3.77 -8.49 5.25
N ARG A 148 -2.49 -8.60 5.61
CA ARG A 148 -1.41 -7.71 5.17
C ARG A 148 -1.23 -7.70 3.65
N ARG A 149 -1.41 -8.84 2.98
CA ARG A 149 -1.40 -8.90 1.50
C ARG A 149 -2.43 -7.98 0.84
N LYS A 150 -3.54 -7.66 1.54
CA LYS A 150 -4.55 -6.69 1.10
C LYS A 150 -4.12 -5.29 1.51
N THR A 151 -3.77 -5.09 2.79
CA THR A 151 -3.55 -3.75 3.36
C THR A 151 -2.26 -3.07 2.91
N ILE A 152 -1.29 -3.82 2.38
CA ILE A 152 -0.09 -3.23 1.75
C ILE A 152 -0.40 -2.42 0.47
N GLY A 153 -1.59 -2.57 -0.12
CA GLY A 153 -2.03 -1.79 -1.28
C GLY A 153 -1.27 -2.07 -2.58
N MET A 154 -0.45 -3.12 -2.63
CA MET A 154 0.41 -3.43 -3.77
C MET A 154 -0.40 -3.82 -5.02
N TYR A 155 -1.40 -4.68 -4.89
CA TYR A 155 -2.17 -5.18 -6.03
C TYR A 155 -2.85 -4.07 -6.85
N PRO A 156 -3.68 -3.18 -6.27
CA PRO A 156 -4.23 -2.05 -7.03
C PRO A 156 -3.14 -1.11 -7.56
N SER A 157 -2.03 -0.94 -6.84
CA SER A 157 -0.91 -0.12 -7.29
C SER A 157 -0.25 -0.68 -8.56
N ILE A 158 0.03 -1.98 -8.62
CA ILE A 158 0.61 -2.61 -9.81
C ILE A 158 -0.42 -2.65 -10.95
N ALA A 159 -1.69 -2.92 -10.67
CA ALA A 159 -2.74 -2.91 -11.68
C ALA A 159 -2.88 -1.55 -12.38
N PHE A 160 -2.58 -0.44 -11.69
CA PHE A 160 -2.56 0.90 -12.28
C PHE A 160 -1.63 1.04 -13.50
N LEU A 161 -0.56 0.24 -13.58
CA LEU A 161 0.34 0.25 -14.75
C LEU A 161 -0.39 -0.14 -16.05
N LEU A 162 -1.48 -0.88 -15.92
CA LEU A 162 -2.31 -1.31 -17.03
C LEU A 162 -3.40 -0.29 -17.40
N ILE A 163 -3.36 0.94 -16.89
CA ILE A 163 -4.38 1.98 -17.12
C ILE A 163 -4.69 2.20 -18.62
N LYS A 164 -3.70 2.04 -19.51
CA LYS A 164 -3.85 2.20 -20.96
C LYS A 164 -4.17 0.89 -21.70
N CYS A 165 -4.30 -0.22 -20.99
CA CYS A 165 -4.46 -1.55 -21.57
C CYS A 165 -5.93 -1.98 -21.54
N GLU A 166 -6.37 -2.65 -22.60
CA GLU A 166 -7.60 -3.46 -22.58
C GLU A 166 -7.32 -4.75 -21.81
N VAL A 167 -7.42 -4.68 -20.48
CA VAL A 167 -7.02 -5.79 -19.61
C VAL A 167 -8.07 -6.88 -19.65
N ARG A 168 -7.63 -8.10 -19.96
CA ARG A 168 -8.44 -9.30 -19.78
C ARG A 168 -8.14 -9.87 -18.40
N ARG A 169 -9.17 -10.16 -17.62
CA ARG A 169 -9.01 -10.67 -16.24
C ARG A 169 -8.17 -11.94 -16.20
N GLU A 170 -8.23 -12.76 -17.25
CA GLU A 170 -7.44 -13.98 -17.37
C GLU A 170 -5.93 -13.71 -17.36
N VAL A 171 -5.46 -12.59 -17.94
CA VAL A 171 -4.03 -12.23 -17.94
C VAL A 171 -3.53 -11.96 -16.52
N TRP A 172 -4.34 -11.30 -15.70
CA TRP A 172 -4.04 -11.09 -14.30
C TRP A 172 -4.02 -12.40 -13.52
N GLU A 173 -4.94 -13.31 -13.84
CA GLU A 173 -5.13 -14.60 -13.16
C GLU A 173 -4.15 -15.69 -13.62
N GLU A 174 -3.34 -15.43 -14.66
CA GLU A 174 -2.32 -16.36 -15.13
C GLU A 174 -1.41 -16.83 -13.98
N PRO A 175 -1.19 -18.14 -13.80
CA PRO A 175 -0.43 -18.67 -12.66
C PRO A 175 0.97 -18.06 -12.52
N THR A 176 1.63 -17.79 -13.65
CA THR A 176 2.96 -17.16 -13.67
C THR A 176 2.92 -15.73 -13.15
N ILE A 177 1.90 -14.94 -13.53
CA ILE A 177 1.68 -13.58 -13.01
C ILE A 177 1.36 -13.63 -11.52
N GLN A 178 0.47 -14.53 -11.10
CA GLN A 178 0.15 -14.69 -9.68
C GLN A 178 1.36 -15.10 -8.83
N SER A 179 2.26 -15.91 -9.39
CA SER A 179 3.51 -16.31 -8.71
C SER A 179 4.47 -15.13 -8.56
N LEU A 180 4.62 -14.32 -9.62
CA LEU A 180 5.39 -13.09 -9.60
C LEU A 180 4.84 -12.08 -8.56
N MET A 181 3.53 -11.84 -8.60
CA MET A 181 2.83 -10.96 -7.66
C MET A 181 2.95 -11.46 -6.22
N ASN A 182 2.94 -12.78 -6.00
CA ASN A 182 3.12 -13.37 -4.68
C ASN A 182 4.48 -13.06 -4.06
N LEU A 183 5.55 -13.25 -4.84
CA LEU A 183 6.90 -12.90 -4.40
C LEU A 183 7.03 -11.40 -4.15
N CYS A 184 6.51 -10.60 -5.08
CA CYS A 184 6.54 -9.14 -5.00
C CYS A 184 5.89 -8.61 -3.71
N PHE A 185 4.66 -9.04 -3.37
CA PHE A 185 3.99 -8.51 -2.18
C PHE A 185 4.70 -8.93 -0.90
N ARG A 186 5.25 -10.15 -0.84
CA ARG A 186 5.97 -10.63 0.34
C ARG A 186 7.25 -9.82 0.59
N ILE A 187 7.97 -9.48 -0.48
CA ILE A 187 9.16 -8.62 -0.41
C ILE A 187 8.76 -7.22 0.10
N ILE A 188 7.75 -6.62 -0.51
CA ILE A 188 7.31 -5.25 -0.18
C ILE A 188 6.75 -5.15 1.24
N ILE A 189 6.00 -6.16 1.71
CA ILE A 189 5.55 -6.26 3.09
C ILE A 189 6.75 -6.28 4.03
N ASN A 190 7.70 -7.20 3.81
CA ASN A 190 8.86 -7.31 4.69
C ASN A 190 9.69 -6.01 4.72
N GLN A 191 9.90 -5.37 3.56
CA GLN A 191 10.57 -4.08 3.47
C GLN A 191 9.84 -3.03 4.30
N ASN A 192 8.53 -2.86 4.06
CA ASN A 192 7.73 -1.86 4.75
C ASN A 192 7.75 -2.08 6.26
N ASP A 193 7.50 -3.32 6.71
CA ASP A 193 7.46 -3.67 8.12
C ASP A 193 8.79 -3.37 8.83
N MET A 194 9.92 -3.69 8.20
CA MET A 194 11.24 -3.37 8.76
C MET A 194 11.48 -1.85 8.84
N TYR A 195 11.09 -1.09 7.81
CA TYR A 195 11.30 0.37 7.78
C TYR A 195 10.35 1.10 8.72
N SER A 196 9.11 0.62 8.86
CA SER A 196 8.06 1.26 9.64
C SER A 196 8.05 0.86 11.11
N PHE A 197 8.66 -0.28 11.48
CA PHE A 197 8.56 -0.85 12.83
C PHE A 197 8.86 0.17 13.94
N ASP A 198 9.96 0.92 13.82
CA ASP A 198 10.36 1.86 14.88
C ASP A 198 9.37 3.03 15.04
N LYS A 199 8.73 3.46 13.94
CA LYS A 199 7.64 4.46 13.97
C LYS A 199 6.41 3.87 14.68
N GLU A 200 6.03 2.65 14.31
CA GLU A 200 4.82 1.98 14.79
C GLU A 200 4.93 1.58 16.27
N GLN A 201 6.04 0.97 16.68
CA GLN A 201 6.26 0.53 18.06
C GLN A 201 6.31 1.71 19.04
N ALA A 202 6.88 2.86 18.61
CA ALA A 202 6.97 4.07 19.43
C ALA A 202 5.59 4.65 19.77
N LYS A 203 4.56 4.29 19.00
CA LYS A 203 3.16 4.68 19.17
C LYS A 203 2.26 3.53 19.64
N SER A 204 2.81 2.34 19.88
CA SER A 204 2.03 1.12 20.16
C SER A 204 1.06 0.73 19.03
N GLU A 205 1.40 1.08 17.78
CA GLU A 205 0.65 0.77 16.55
C GLU A 205 1.23 -0.47 15.82
N ASP A 206 2.14 -1.22 16.44
CA ASP A 206 2.92 -2.29 15.79
C ASP A 206 2.28 -3.69 15.85
N SER A 207 0.98 -3.80 16.18
CA SER A 207 0.28 -5.08 16.25
C SER A 207 0.04 -5.74 14.89
N HIS A 208 0.10 -4.97 13.81
CA HIS A 208 0.01 -5.43 12.42
C HIS A 208 1.35 -5.25 11.67
N ASN A 209 2.47 -5.58 12.32
CA ASN A 209 3.82 -5.48 11.76
C ASN A 209 4.56 -6.82 11.84
N GLY A 210 5.17 -7.27 10.73
CA GLY A 210 5.89 -8.53 10.65
C GLY A 210 7.01 -8.69 11.69
N VAL A 211 7.72 -7.62 12.06
CA VAL A 211 8.76 -7.68 13.11
C VAL A 211 8.14 -8.04 14.47
N ARG A 212 7.00 -7.43 14.83
CA ARG A 212 6.27 -7.75 16.06
C ARG A 212 5.75 -9.19 16.04
N ILE A 213 5.25 -9.65 14.90
CA ILE A 213 4.78 -11.02 14.73
C ILE A 213 5.93 -12.02 14.94
N MET A 214 7.10 -11.76 14.35
CA MET A 214 8.29 -12.61 14.52
C MET A 214 8.78 -12.64 15.97
N MET A 215 8.79 -11.49 16.67
CA MET A 215 9.14 -11.43 18.09
C MET A 215 8.23 -12.34 18.93
N ASN A 216 6.92 -12.30 18.66
CA ASN A 216 5.94 -13.10 19.39
C ASN A 216 5.98 -14.60 19.03
N GLU A 217 6.13 -14.94 17.74
CA GLU A 217 6.13 -16.32 17.27
C GLU A 217 7.37 -17.10 17.75
N PHE A 218 8.52 -16.45 17.81
CA PHE A 218 9.80 -17.11 18.16
C PHE A 218 10.30 -16.80 19.57
N ASP A 219 9.62 -15.93 20.32
CA ASP A 219 10.07 -15.41 21.63
C ASP A 219 11.47 -14.79 21.56
N ILE A 220 11.66 -13.86 20.62
CA ILE A 220 12.95 -13.24 20.31
C ILE A 220 12.90 -11.71 20.41
N GLY A 221 14.09 -11.12 20.57
CA GLY A 221 14.25 -9.67 20.56
C GLY A 221 14.11 -9.06 19.15
N VAL A 222 13.90 -7.75 19.11
CA VAL A 222 13.73 -6.98 17.86
C VAL A 222 14.86 -7.15 16.85
N GLN A 223 16.13 -7.17 17.28
CA GLN A 223 17.25 -7.31 16.35
C GLN A 223 17.25 -8.68 15.67
N GLU A 224 16.99 -9.75 16.42
CA GLU A 224 16.90 -11.10 15.85
C GLU A 224 15.68 -11.23 14.92
N ALA A 225 14.55 -10.61 15.26
CA ALA A 225 13.38 -10.56 14.39
C ALA A 225 13.67 -9.84 13.06
N MET A 226 14.35 -8.68 13.11
CA MET A 226 14.82 -7.94 11.93
C MET A 226 15.80 -8.77 11.08
N ASP A 227 16.75 -9.47 11.72
CA ASP A 227 17.73 -10.28 11.01
C ASP A 227 17.08 -11.46 10.28
N ARG A 228 16.10 -12.12 10.92
CA ARG A 228 15.30 -13.20 10.31
C ARG A 228 14.43 -12.70 9.16
N LEU A 229 13.71 -11.61 9.35
CA LEU A 229 12.86 -11.03 8.29
C LEU A 229 13.71 -10.53 7.12
N GLY A 230 14.89 -9.97 7.39
CA GLY A 230 15.87 -9.60 6.38
C GLY A 230 16.45 -10.80 5.63
N ALA A 231 16.65 -11.94 6.29
CA ALA A 231 17.08 -13.19 5.64
C ALA A 231 15.98 -13.75 4.73
N GLU A 232 14.74 -13.84 5.22
CA GLU A 232 13.60 -14.25 4.39
C GLU A 232 13.40 -13.34 3.18
N THR A 233 13.58 -12.03 3.34
CA THR A 233 13.49 -11.06 2.24
C THR A 233 14.55 -11.33 1.17
N ARG A 234 15.79 -11.67 1.56
CA ARG A 234 16.86 -12.02 0.60
C ARG A 234 16.52 -13.29 -0.19
N GLU A 235 15.97 -14.30 0.47
CA GLU A 235 15.53 -15.53 -0.19
C GLU A 235 14.40 -15.25 -1.19
N LEU A 236 13.41 -14.44 -0.79
CA LEU A 236 12.32 -14.02 -1.67
C LEU A 236 12.81 -13.26 -2.89
N VAL A 237 13.78 -12.34 -2.72
CA VAL A 237 14.40 -11.61 -3.83
C VAL A 237 15.13 -12.58 -4.77
N SER A 238 15.87 -13.56 -4.25
CA SER A 238 16.52 -14.58 -5.09
C SER A 238 15.49 -15.33 -5.95
N HIS A 239 14.42 -15.83 -5.34
CA HIS A 239 13.35 -16.52 -6.08
C HIS A 239 12.65 -15.60 -7.08
N PHE A 240 12.48 -14.32 -6.75
CA PHE A 240 11.88 -13.34 -7.67
C PHE A 240 12.76 -13.12 -8.89
N VAL A 241 14.08 -12.98 -8.72
CA VAL A 241 15.04 -12.86 -9.81
C VAL A 241 15.03 -14.12 -10.68
N ASP A 242 15.12 -15.30 -10.08
CA ASP A 242 15.10 -16.57 -10.80
C ASP A 242 13.81 -16.73 -11.63
N LEU A 243 12.65 -16.40 -11.05
CA LEU A 243 11.37 -16.43 -11.76
C LEU A 243 11.31 -15.41 -12.90
N SER A 244 11.86 -14.21 -12.68
CA SER A 244 11.87 -13.14 -13.67
C SER A 244 12.72 -13.47 -14.90
N GLU A 245 13.88 -14.12 -14.68
CA GLU A 245 14.78 -14.56 -15.76
C GLU A 245 14.20 -15.74 -16.56
N ASN A 246 13.36 -16.55 -15.92
CA ASN A 246 12.75 -17.75 -16.52
C ASN A 246 11.25 -17.60 -16.78
N LEU A 247 10.75 -16.37 -16.86
CA LEU A 247 9.33 -16.10 -17.01
C LEU A 247 8.83 -16.62 -18.36
N ALA A 248 7.90 -17.58 -18.33
CA ALA A 248 7.29 -18.10 -19.55
C ALA A 248 6.53 -16.98 -20.28
N THR A 249 6.89 -16.75 -21.55
CA THR A 249 6.22 -15.75 -22.39
C THR A 249 4.92 -16.31 -22.93
N THR A 250 3.85 -15.53 -22.84
CA THR A 250 2.58 -15.85 -23.50
C THR A 250 2.67 -15.69 -25.02
N ASP A 251 1.99 -16.58 -25.76
CA ASP A 251 1.98 -16.60 -27.23
C ASP A 251 1.20 -15.43 -27.85
N ARG A 252 0.32 -14.78 -27.08
CA ARG A 252 -0.52 -13.67 -27.56
C ARG A 252 0.20 -12.35 -27.31
N MET A 253 0.57 -11.65 -28.38
CA MET A 253 1.35 -10.41 -28.31
C MET A 253 0.73 -9.33 -27.37
N LYS A 254 -0.60 -9.20 -27.33
CA LYS A 254 -1.28 -8.28 -26.40
C LYS A 254 -1.10 -8.66 -24.93
N ASP A 255 -1.11 -9.96 -24.63
CA ASP A 255 -0.93 -10.47 -23.28
C ASP A 255 0.56 -10.37 -22.87
N TYR A 256 1.48 -10.44 -23.85
CA TYR A 256 2.92 -10.27 -23.63
C TYR A 256 3.29 -8.86 -23.15
N GLU A 257 2.74 -7.82 -23.78
CA GLU A 257 2.99 -6.44 -23.33
C GLU A 257 2.45 -6.18 -21.91
N GLN A 258 1.27 -6.75 -21.58
CA GLN A 258 0.71 -6.65 -20.23
C GLN A 258 1.57 -7.41 -19.21
N GLN A 259 2.02 -8.62 -19.54
CA GLN A 259 2.94 -9.39 -18.72
C GLN A 259 4.24 -8.63 -18.45
N LYS A 260 4.80 -7.98 -19.47
CA LYS A 260 6.01 -7.16 -19.35
C LYS A 260 5.79 -5.97 -18.41
N LEU A 261 4.69 -5.23 -18.56
CA LEU A 261 4.34 -4.12 -17.67
C LEU A 261 4.18 -4.57 -16.21
N LEU A 262 3.59 -5.74 -15.99
CA LEU A 262 3.43 -6.30 -14.64
C LEU A 262 4.78 -6.72 -14.03
N LEU A 263 5.68 -7.31 -14.82
CA LEU A 263 7.05 -7.62 -14.41
C LEU A 263 7.84 -6.36 -14.05
N GLU A 264 7.87 -5.39 -14.96
CA GLU A 264 8.53 -4.11 -14.75
C GLU A 264 7.93 -3.38 -13.53
N GLY A 265 6.62 -3.48 -13.33
CA GLY A 265 5.91 -2.97 -12.17
C GLY A 265 6.36 -3.58 -10.86
N CYS A 266 6.49 -4.91 -10.80
CA CYS A 266 6.99 -5.59 -9.61
C CYS A 266 8.41 -5.16 -9.29
N ILE A 267 9.29 -5.11 -10.30
CA ILE A 267 10.68 -4.65 -10.14
C ILE A 267 10.71 -3.21 -9.63
N ALA A 268 9.95 -2.32 -10.27
CA ALA A 268 9.88 -0.91 -9.90
C ALA A 268 9.41 -0.74 -8.45
N TRP A 269 8.38 -1.48 -8.03
CA TRP A 269 7.87 -1.40 -6.67
C TRP A 269 8.82 -1.96 -5.61
N ILE A 270 9.52 -3.07 -5.88
CA ILE A 270 10.52 -3.64 -4.97
C ILE A 270 11.67 -2.64 -4.74
N ILE A 271 12.19 -2.04 -5.82
CA ILE A 271 13.28 -1.07 -5.75
C ILE A 271 12.79 0.26 -5.19
N GLY A 272 11.64 0.74 -5.64
CA GLY A 272 11.10 2.03 -5.27
C GLY A 272 10.64 2.09 -3.82
N MET A 273 10.11 0.99 -3.26
CA MET A 273 9.86 0.89 -1.83
C MET A 273 11.14 1.11 -1.01
N ASP A 274 12.25 0.50 -1.43
CA ASP A 274 13.55 0.63 -0.78
C ASP A 274 14.10 2.06 -0.88
N VAL A 275 14.17 2.58 -2.11
CA VAL A 275 14.67 3.94 -2.38
C VAL A 275 13.84 4.99 -1.65
N TRP A 276 12.52 4.90 -1.74
CA TRP A 276 11.63 5.86 -1.11
C TRP A 276 11.80 5.84 0.41
N SER A 277 11.74 4.65 1.02
CA SER A 277 11.81 4.46 2.47
C SER A 277 13.14 4.92 3.07
N LEU A 278 14.26 4.66 2.39
CA LEU A 278 15.61 4.93 2.92
C LEU A 278 16.14 6.33 2.60
N HIS A 279 15.72 6.91 1.46
CA HIS A 279 16.37 8.10 0.91
C HIS A 279 15.44 9.28 0.65
N VAL A 280 14.13 9.07 0.53
CA VAL A 280 13.20 10.14 0.09
C VAL A 280 12.25 10.55 1.21
N THR A 281 11.65 9.59 1.91
CA THR A 281 10.66 9.91 2.93
C THR A 281 11.29 10.19 4.30
N ALA A 282 10.81 11.25 4.96
CA ALA A 282 11.08 11.45 6.38
C ALA A 282 10.16 10.60 7.29
N ARG A 283 9.19 9.85 6.73
CA ARG A 283 8.17 9.09 7.48
C ARG A 283 8.77 8.12 8.49
N TYR A 284 9.88 7.47 8.13
CA TYR A 284 10.46 6.39 8.92
C TYR A 284 11.67 6.85 9.75
N HIS A 285 12.60 7.58 9.12
CA HIS A 285 13.92 7.90 9.68
C HIS A 285 14.14 9.41 9.94
N GLY A 286 13.13 10.26 9.75
CA GLY A 286 13.27 11.71 9.86
C GLY A 286 14.02 12.33 8.67
N GLN A 287 14.34 13.63 8.76
CA GLN A 287 15.07 14.31 7.69
C GLN A 287 16.54 13.84 7.61
N GLY A 288 16.97 13.41 6.43
CA GLY A 288 18.36 12.99 6.16
C GLY A 288 18.56 11.51 5.81
N GLY A 289 17.50 10.69 5.84
CA GLY A 289 17.57 9.27 5.46
C GLY A 289 18.34 8.39 6.46
N PHE A 290 18.53 7.13 6.11
CA PHE A 290 19.17 6.15 7.00
C PHE A 290 20.67 6.48 7.23
N ASN A 291 21.08 6.66 8.49
CA ASN A 291 22.50 6.86 8.83
C ASN A 291 23.23 5.50 8.75
N LYS A 292 24.31 5.48 7.97
CA LYS A 292 25.16 4.34 7.52
C LYS A 292 25.71 3.37 8.59
N TYR A 293 25.40 3.56 9.87
CA TYR A 293 25.81 2.68 10.97
C TYR A 293 24.61 1.91 11.50
N ARG A 294 24.47 0.67 11.05
CA ARG A 294 23.43 -0.28 11.48
C ARG A 294 23.67 -0.71 12.92
N ALA A 295 22.97 -0.10 13.85
CA ALA A 295 22.55 -0.70 15.11
C ALA A 295 21.14 -0.20 15.39
N TYR A 296 20.16 -1.11 15.52
CA TYR A 296 18.81 -0.72 15.93
C TYR A 296 18.89 -0.11 17.33
N THR A 297 18.67 1.20 17.41
CA THR A 297 18.48 1.91 18.68
C THR A 297 17.01 2.33 18.73
N PRO A 298 16.17 1.61 19.49
CA PRO A 298 14.73 1.88 19.51
C PRO A 298 14.45 3.31 19.93
N ARG A 299 13.50 3.98 19.26
CA ARG A 299 12.90 5.20 19.81
C ARG A 299 12.17 4.84 21.11
N PRO A 300 12.30 5.64 22.19
CA PRO A 300 11.52 5.42 23.40
C PRO A 300 10.02 5.42 23.08
N LYS A 301 9.25 4.54 23.74
CA LYS A 301 7.78 4.63 23.71
C LYS A 301 7.35 6.02 24.17
N ARG A 302 6.41 6.64 23.48
CA ARG A 302 5.76 7.84 24.02
C ARG A 302 5.06 7.43 25.31
N LEU A 303 5.49 8.02 26.43
CA LEU A 303 4.73 7.93 27.67
C LEU A 303 3.45 8.74 27.43
N GLU A 304 2.30 8.15 27.71
CA GLU A 304 1.03 8.89 27.73
C GLU A 304 1.11 9.90 28.88
N ASP A 305 1.02 11.19 28.54
CA ASP A 305 0.77 12.29 29.49
C ASP A 305 -0.74 12.44 29.73
#